data_AF-A0A6J0L1G1-F1
#
_entry.id   AF-A0A6J0L1G1-F1
#
_cell.length_a   1.000
_cell.length_b   1.000
_cell.length_c   1.000
_cell.angle_alpha   90.00
_cell.angle_beta   90.00
_cell.angle_gamma   90.00
#
_symmetry.space_group_name_H-M   'P 1'
#
loop_
_entity.id
_entity.type
_entity.pdbx_description
1 polymer ?
#
loop_
_entity_poly.entity_id
_entity_poly.type
_entity_poly.pdbx_seq_one_letter_code
_entity_poly.pdbx_strand_id
1 'polypeptide(L)'
;MEALGTNTKHGPCCICTKKNKICTRNCEFAAYFPNEVKSDYEAACELFGTPNIIRMMKLAPHEQKHLLASSILKEGGAWTDDNIRGGFGVIQKLMWEIKLHKAYLSKLRMKISEEKNN
;
A
#
# COMPACT_ATOMS: atom_id res chain seq x y z
N MET A 1 -7.77 38.69 5.05
CA MET A 1 -7.36 37.81 3.94
C MET A 1 -5.96 37.31 4.27
N GLU A 2 -5.83 36.09 4.79
CA GLU A 2 -4.51 35.46 4.96
C GLU A 2 -4.56 34.07 4.33
N ALA A 3 -4.10 34.01 3.08
CA ALA A 3 -3.83 32.75 2.40
C ALA A 3 -2.52 32.18 2.96
N LEU A 4 -2.59 31.47 4.08
CA LEU A 4 -1.46 30.68 4.62
C LEU A 4 -1.32 29.37 3.84
N GLY A 5 -1.05 29.49 2.54
CA GLY A 5 -0.65 28.40 1.67
C GLY A 5 0.86 28.31 1.58
N THR A 6 1.36 27.08 1.61
CA THR A 6 2.73 26.63 1.28
C THR A 6 3.78 26.70 2.40
N ASN A 7 4.07 25.53 2.96
CA ASN A 7 5.41 24.92 2.90
C ASN A 7 5.26 23.43 3.25
N THR A 8 4.63 22.67 2.37
CA THR A 8 4.92 21.24 2.27
C THR A 8 6.06 21.16 1.26
N LYS A 9 7.21 20.59 1.64
CA LYS A 9 8.41 20.50 0.77
C LYS A 9 8.15 19.78 -0.59
N HIS A 10 6.93 19.29 -0.81
CA HIS A 10 6.52 18.32 -1.82
C HIS A 10 5.20 18.69 -2.55
N GLY A 11 4.65 19.90 -2.33
CA GLY A 11 3.36 20.31 -2.93
C GLY A 11 2.12 19.74 -2.19
N PRO A 12 0.90 19.93 -2.72
CA PRO A 12 -0.33 19.47 -2.08
C PRO A 12 -0.41 17.93 -2.05
N CYS A 13 -0.97 17.38 -0.97
CA CYS A 13 -1.17 15.92 -0.85
C CYS A 13 -2.16 15.38 -1.90
N CYS A 14 -2.09 14.09 -2.20
CA CYS A 14 -2.89 13.48 -3.27
C CYS A 14 -4.40 13.66 -3.05
N ILE A 15 -4.87 13.60 -1.80
CA ILE A 15 -6.28 13.81 -1.46
C ILE A 15 -6.73 15.23 -1.76
N CYS A 16 -5.96 16.24 -1.32
CA CYS A 16 -6.27 17.64 -1.57
C CYS A 16 -6.27 17.95 -3.07
N THR A 17 -5.28 17.44 -3.80
CA THR A 17 -5.20 17.55 -5.26
C THR A 17 -6.43 16.94 -5.94
N LYS A 18 -6.79 15.69 -5.60
CA LYS A 18 -7.95 15.00 -6.18
C LYS A 18 -9.29 15.68 -5.84
N LYS A 19 -9.39 16.30 -4.67
CA LYS A 19 -10.58 17.05 -4.22
C LYS A 19 -10.60 18.51 -4.67
N ASN A 20 -9.57 18.97 -5.38
CA ASN A 20 -9.37 20.38 -5.75
C ASN A 20 -9.49 21.32 -4.53
N LYS A 21 -8.85 20.96 -3.41
CA LYS A 21 -8.83 21.72 -2.16
C LYS A 21 -7.43 22.24 -1.85
N ILE A 22 -7.37 23.37 -1.14
CA ILE A 22 -6.12 23.90 -0.60
C ILE A 22 -5.55 22.91 0.43
N CYS A 23 -4.29 22.51 0.24
CA CYS A 23 -3.56 21.70 1.22
C CYS A 23 -2.87 22.62 2.24
N THR A 24 -3.37 22.62 3.48
CA THR A 24 -2.80 23.42 4.57
C THR A 24 -1.59 22.72 5.20
N ARG A 25 -0.79 23.47 5.98
CA ARG A 25 0.36 22.91 6.73
C ARG A 25 -0.04 21.81 7.72
N ASN A 26 -1.28 21.87 8.24
CA ASN A 26 -1.83 20.90 9.20
C ASN A 26 -2.76 19.88 8.53
N CYS A 27 -2.57 19.60 7.24
CA CYS A 27 -3.39 18.62 6.52
C CYS A 27 -3.24 17.23 7.15
N GLU A 28 -4.35 16.67 7.66
CA GLU A 28 -4.38 15.35 8.32
C GLU A 28 -3.96 14.19 7.40
N PHE A 29 -3.95 14.40 6.07
CA PHE A 29 -3.63 13.38 5.07
C PHE A 29 -2.23 13.51 4.47
N ALA A 30 -1.55 14.64 4.66
CA ALA A 30 -0.30 14.93 3.97
C ALA A 30 0.84 13.98 4.36
N ALA A 31 0.84 13.48 5.61
CA ALA A 31 1.82 12.50 6.08
C ALA A 31 1.61 11.08 5.50
N TYR A 32 0.45 10.82 4.89
CA TYR A 32 0.03 9.47 4.45
C TYR A 32 -0.06 9.35 2.94
N PHE A 33 -0.50 10.41 2.25
CA PHE A 33 -0.62 10.47 0.79
C PHE A 33 0.13 11.70 0.24
N PRO A 34 1.46 11.76 0.42
CA PRO A 34 2.25 12.85 -0.13
C PRO A 34 2.29 12.77 -1.67
N ASN A 35 2.64 13.85 -2.35
CA ASN A 35 2.53 13.92 -3.82
C ASN A 35 3.43 12.89 -4.55
N GLU A 36 4.49 12.42 -3.90
CA GLU A 36 5.40 11.38 -4.39
C GLU A 36 4.69 10.07 -4.71
N VAL A 37 3.63 9.72 -3.98
CA VAL A 37 2.87 8.48 -4.15
C VAL A 37 1.63 8.67 -5.04
N LYS A 38 1.60 9.73 -5.86
CA LYS A 38 0.43 10.08 -6.67
C LYS A 38 -0.04 8.93 -7.57
N SER A 39 0.88 8.22 -8.23
CA SER A 39 0.55 7.09 -9.10
C SER A 39 -0.17 5.97 -8.32
N ASP A 40 0.41 5.56 -7.19
CA ASP A 40 -0.19 4.53 -6.33
C ASP A 40 -1.54 4.98 -5.75
N TYR A 41 -1.67 6.27 -5.45
CA TYR A 41 -2.93 6.84 -4.96
C TYR A 41 -4.01 6.86 -6.05
N GLU A 42 -3.66 7.06 -7.32
CA GLU A 42 -4.59 6.98 -8.44
C GLU A 42 -5.11 5.55 -8.59
N ALA A 43 -4.24 4.54 -8.55
CA ALA A 43 -4.63 3.13 -8.54
C ALA A 43 -5.57 2.80 -7.34
N ALA A 44 -5.23 3.26 -6.14
CA ALA A 44 -6.08 3.10 -4.97
C ALA A 44 -7.45 3.81 -5.12
N CYS A 45 -7.50 4.94 -5.83
CA CYS A 45 -8.76 5.63 -6.11
C CYS A 45 -9.65 4.86 -7.07
N GLU A 46 -9.10 4.11 -8.02
CA GLU A 46 -9.89 3.27 -8.92
C GLU A 46 -10.58 2.14 -8.16
N LEU A 47 -9.90 1.54 -7.18
CA LEU A 47 -10.45 0.46 -6.36
C LEU A 47 -11.42 0.98 -5.27
N PHE A 48 -10.97 1.92 -4.43
CA PHE A 48 -11.73 2.33 -3.25
C PHE A 48 -12.55 3.60 -3.46
N GLY A 49 -12.06 4.51 -4.30
CA GLY A 49 -12.54 5.87 -4.38
C GLY A 49 -12.07 6.76 -3.22
N THR A 50 -11.73 8.01 -3.54
CA THR A 50 -11.28 9.00 -2.55
C THR A 50 -12.21 9.16 -1.33
N PRO A 51 -13.56 9.16 -1.45
CA PRO A 51 -14.44 9.26 -0.28
C PRO A 51 -14.27 8.10 0.72
N ASN A 52 -14.10 6.87 0.23
CA ASN A 52 -13.88 5.71 1.10
C ASN A 52 -12.50 5.73 1.73
N ILE A 53 -11.46 6.11 0.98
CA ILE A 53 -10.11 6.29 1.52
C ILE A 53 -10.14 7.29 2.70
N ILE A 54 -10.78 8.44 2.52
CA ILE A 54 -10.96 9.43 3.60
C ILE A 54 -11.69 8.82 4.79
N ARG A 55 -12.80 8.10 4.56
CA ARG A 55 -13.58 7.45 5.62
C ARG A 55 -12.74 6.44 6.41
N MET A 56 -12.02 5.55 5.72
CA MET A 56 -11.15 4.55 6.35
C MET A 56 -10.07 5.22 7.22
N MET A 57 -9.40 6.25 6.69
CA MET A 57 -8.34 6.97 7.40
C MET A 57 -8.85 7.76 8.63
N LYS A 58 -10.11 8.19 8.62
CA LYS A 58 -10.74 8.86 9.78
C LYS A 58 -11.16 7.88 10.87
N LEU A 59 -11.58 6.67 10.48
CA LEU A 59 -12.00 5.62 11.41
C LEU A 59 -10.82 4.87 12.04
N ALA A 60 -9.66 4.86 11.39
CA ALA A 60 -8.49 4.15 11.87
C ALA A 60 -7.86 4.82 13.10
N PRO A 61 -7.43 4.01 14.11
CA PRO A 61 -6.59 4.49 15.20
C PRO A 61 -5.32 5.16 14.69
N HIS A 62 -4.84 6.18 15.39
CA HIS A 62 -3.71 7.00 14.95
C HIS A 62 -2.46 6.15 14.65
N GLU A 63 -2.15 5.18 15.51
CA GLU A 63 -1.02 4.26 15.39
C GLU A 63 -1.09 3.34 14.17
N GLN A 64 -2.28 3.15 13.60
CA GLN A 64 -2.49 2.28 12.44
C GLN A 64 -2.55 3.04 11.12
N LYS A 65 -2.65 4.38 11.13
CA LYS A 65 -2.88 5.17 9.90
C LYS A 65 -1.78 5.01 8.86
N HIS A 66 -0.51 4.92 9.28
CA HIS A 66 0.59 4.69 8.35
C HIS A 66 0.50 3.32 7.67
N LEU A 67 0.19 2.27 8.44
CA LEU A 67 0.02 0.92 7.90
C LEU A 67 -1.20 0.87 6.97
N LEU A 68 -2.33 1.45 7.38
CA LEU A 68 -3.54 1.53 6.57
C LEU A 68 -3.28 2.24 5.24
N ALA A 69 -2.61 3.40 5.25
CA ALA A 69 -2.28 4.12 4.03
C ALA A 69 -1.41 3.28 3.09
N SER A 70 -0.38 2.60 3.62
CA SER A 70 0.45 1.69 2.83
C SER A 70 -0.37 0.53 2.23
N SER A 71 -1.29 -0.06 3.00
CA SER A 71 -2.16 -1.14 2.52
C SER A 71 -3.10 -0.67 1.42
N ILE A 72 -3.74 0.50 1.57
CA ILE A 72 -4.61 1.09 0.55
C ILE A 72 -3.87 1.26 -0.78
N LEU A 73 -2.64 1.79 -0.74
CA LEU A 73 -1.81 1.99 -1.94
C LEU A 73 -1.42 0.65 -2.59
N LYS A 74 -0.98 -0.33 -1.79
CA LYS A 74 -0.61 -1.66 -2.27
C LYS A 74 -1.79 -2.42 -2.86
N GLU A 75 -2.95 -2.35 -2.23
CA GLU A 75 -4.16 -3.00 -2.73
C GLU A 75 -4.65 -2.35 -4.03
N GLY A 76 -4.54 -1.02 -4.15
CA GLY A 76 -4.75 -0.30 -5.41
C GLY A 76 -3.84 -0.81 -6.52
N GLY A 77 -2.52 -0.87 -6.28
CA GLY A 77 -1.57 -1.38 -7.26
C GLY A 77 -1.85 -2.84 -7.67
N ALA A 78 -2.13 -3.72 -6.70
CA ALA A 78 -2.47 -5.11 -6.99
C ALA A 78 -3.75 -5.25 -7.84
N TRP A 79 -4.73 -4.36 -7.65
CA TRP A 79 -5.95 -4.32 -8.45
C TRP A 79 -5.69 -3.84 -9.88
N THR A 80 -4.79 -2.88 -10.08
CA THR A 80 -4.35 -2.45 -11.41
C THR A 80 -3.66 -3.59 -12.16
N ASP A 81 -2.85 -4.40 -11.46
CA ASP A 81 -2.13 -5.53 -12.06
C ASP A 81 -3.06 -6.71 -12.40
N ASP A 82 -4.01 -7.04 -11.54
CA ASP A 82 -5.00 -8.11 -11.72
C ASP A 82 -6.35 -7.69 -11.13
N ASN A 83 -7.24 -7.19 -11.97
CA ASN A 83 -8.57 -6.73 -11.53
C ASN A 83 -9.56 -7.86 -11.21
N ILE A 84 -9.15 -9.14 -11.38
CA ILE A 84 -9.96 -10.30 -11.02
C ILE A 84 -9.61 -10.75 -9.62
N ARG A 85 -8.32 -10.87 -9.29
CA ARG A 85 -7.86 -11.42 -8.01
C ARG A 85 -7.22 -10.38 -7.09
N GLY A 86 -6.75 -9.25 -7.62
CA GLY A 86 -6.13 -8.15 -6.87
C GLY A 86 -5.12 -8.62 -5.82
N GLY A 87 -5.19 -8.02 -4.64
CA GLY A 87 -4.36 -8.40 -3.49
C GLY A 87 -4.50 -9.87 -3.06
N PHE A 88 -5.68 -10.48 -3.26
CA PHE A 88 -5.87 -11.90 -2.95
C PHE A 88 -5.03 -12.80 -3.87
N GLY A 89 -4.95 -12.47 -5.17
CA GLY A 89 -4.08 -13.17 -6.12
C GLY A 89 -2.61 -13.10 -5.73
N VAL A 90 -2.15 -11.94 -5.28
CA VAL A 90 -0.78 -11.74 -4.75
C VAL A 90 -0.52 -12.65 -3.55
N ILE A 91 -1.45 -12.68 -2.58
CA ILE A 91 -1.31 -13.54 -1.39
C ILE A 91 -1.27 -15.01 -1.78
N GLN A 92 -2.17 -15.47 -2.66
CA GLN A 92 -2.20 -16.87 -3.11
C GLN A 92 -0.89 -17.27 -3.79
N LYS A 93 -0.34 -16.41 -4.65
CA LYS A 93 0.94 -16.63 -5.31
C LYS A 93 2.07 -16.78 -4.28
N LEU A 94 2.19 -15.85 -3.34
CA LEU A 94 3.21 -15.89 -2.29
C LEU A 94 3.09 -17.14 -1.41
N MET A 95 1.87 -17.53 -1.04
CA MET A 95 1.64 -18.75 -0.26
C MET A 95 2.09 -20.01 -1.02
N TRP A 96 1.80 -20.07 -2.33
CA TRP A 96 2.24 -21.18 -3.17
C TRP A 96 3.77 -21.22 -3.32
N GLU A 97 4.40 -20.08 -3.55
CA GLU A 97 5.86 -19.95 -3.63
C GLU A 97 6.51 -20.39 -2.31
N ILE A 98 6.01 -19.94 -1.16
CA ILE A 98 6.53 -20.37 0.15
C ILE A 98 6.43 -21.90 0.30
N LYS A 99 5.32 -22.50 -0.10
CA LYS A 99 5.13 -23.96 -0.03
C LYS A 99 6.14 -24.69 -0.93
N LEU A 100 6.33 -24.21 -2.16
CA LEU A 100 7.27 -24.78 -3.12
C LEU A 100 8.71 -24.72 -2.59
N HIS A 101 9.14 -23.55 -2.12
CA HIS A 101 10.50 -23.35 -1.60
C HIS A 101 10.75 -24.20 -0.34
N LYS A 102 9.76 -24.31 0.57
CA LYS A 102 9.87 -25.20 1.73
C LYS A 102 10.05 -26.67 1.31
N ALA A 103 9.31 -27.14 0.31
CA ALA A 103 9.45 -28.51 -0.20
C ALA A 103 10.83 -28.75 -0.82
N TYR A 104 11.32 -27.78 -1.61
CA TYR A 104 12.65 -27.85 -2.20
C TYR A 104 13.77 -27.89 -1.15
N LEU A 105 13.71 -27.00 -0.15
CA LEU A 105 14.67 -26.99 0.96
C LEU A 105 14.64 -28.29 1.78
N SER A 106 13.46 -28.86 2.00
CA SER A 106 13.32 -30.16 2.68
C SER A 106 14.07 -31.26 1.91
N LYS A 107 13.85 -31.35 0.59
CA LYS A 107 14.51 -32.32 -0.28
C LYS A 107 16.04 -32.16 -0.27
N LEU A 108 16.54 -30.93 -0.33
CA LEU A 108 17.98 -30.68 -0.27
C LEU A 108 18.57 -31.07 1.10
N ARG A 109 17.88 -30.76 2.19
CA ARG A 109 18.33 -31.14 3.54
C ARG A 109 18.40 -32.65 3.72
N MET A 110 17.45 -33.40 3.16
CA MET A 110 17.49 -34.86 3.15
C MET A 110 18.73 -35.37 2.42
N LYS A 111 18.99 -34.90 1.19
CA LYS A 111 20.18 -35.30 0.42
C LYS A 111 21.49 -35.02 1.16
N ILE A 112 21.62 -33.84 1.75
CA ILE A 112 22.81 -33.50 2.55
C ILE A 112 22.97 -34.43 3.75
N SER A 113 21.87 -34.83 4.39
CA SER A 113 21.91 -35.78 5.50
C SER A 113 22.32 -37.19 5.04
N GLU A 114 21.86 -37.63 3.88
CA GLU A 114 22.24 -38.92 3.29
C GLU A 114 23.73 -38.95 2.96
N GLU A 115 24.25 -37.90 2.34
CA GLU A 115 25.69 -37.77 2.02
C GLU A 115 26.57 -37.68 3.27
N LYS A 116 26.08 -37.13 4.38
CA LYS A 116 26.83 -37.09 5.66
C LYS A 116 26.84 -38.42 6.40
N ASN A 117 25.87 -39.28 6.13
CA ASN A 117 25.73 -40.59 6.79
C ASN A 117 26.38 -41.73 5.99
N ASN A 118 27.00 -41.41 4.85
CA ASN A 118 27.68 -42.32 3.93
C ASN A 118 29.18 -41.98 3.88
#